data_AF-A0A1M5P9I3-F1
#
_entry.id   AF-A0A1M5P9I3-F1
#
_cell.length_a   1.000
_cell.length_b   1.000
_cell.length_c   1.000
_cell.angle_alpha   90.00
_cell.angle_beta   90.00
_cell.angle_gamma   90.00
#
_symmetry.space_group_name_H-M   'P 1'
#
loop_
_entity.id
_entity.type
_entity.pdbx_description
1 polymer ?
#
loop_
_entity_poly.entity_id
_entity_poly.type
_entity_poly.pdbx_seq_one_letter_code
_entity_poly.pdbx_strand_id
1 'polypeptide(L)'
;MKIKISLLITIMSILVAGCSINNKEDNYVADSVTKQKTMTKVQNDASEIIDKDYDYVIKNMGIPRSIFYYINLSDVEKSKTVEELIDEKTFKVLTYPKNTEDSNIEKSALYISLEDNKVIDVETRGLLEGSEEVSTDDSYIIIEKRREEAKLLSKDIEGLDFKKYMGVNIKDFESLLGDNSYDFKIFDKSRKENVIGYLLKEDSGEIKKALVISKEGKNIKNIKIIDKKSSVNSILGSIIRD
;
A
#
# COMPACT_ATOMS: atom_id res chain seq x y z
N MET A 1 3.72 6.67 23.00
CA MET A 1 4.43 7.56 22.06
C MET A 1 3.44 8.01 21.01
N LYS A 2 3.01 9.28 21.04
CA LYS A 2 2.09 9.82 20.02
C LYS A 2 2.90 9.95 18.73
N ILE A 3 2.64 9.11 17.73
CA ILE A 3 3.13 9.34 16.37
C ILE A 3 2.64 10.75 16.02
N LYS A 4 3.57 11.71 15.93
CA LYS A 4 3.21 13.05 15.47
C LYS A 4 2.62 12.85 14.08
N ILE A 5 1.38 13.29 13.88
CA ILE A 5 0.62 13.18 12.64
C ILE A 5 1.42 13.72 11.43
N SER A 6 2.44 14.54 11.70
CA SER A 6 3.45 14.97 10.76
C SER A 6 4.09 13.80 9.97
N LEU A 7 4.37 12.66 10.61
CA LEU A 7 5.09 11.53 10.00
C LEU A 7 4.28 10.76 8.92
N LEU A 8 2.96 10.97 8.84
CA LEU A 8 2.03 10.12 8.06
C LEU A 8 1.88 10.52 6.58
N ILE A 9 2.46 11.64 6.14
CA ILE A 9 2.10 12.25 4.83
C ILE A 9 3.31 12.38 3.90
N THR A 10 4.50 12.01 4.38
CA THR A 10 5.68 11.64 3.59
C THR A 10 5.40 10.55 2.54
N ILE A 11 4.32 9.79 2.73
CA ILE A 11 4.03 8.51 2.06
C ILE A 11 3.34 8.67 0.70
N MET A 12 2.90 9.86 0.29
CA MET A 12 2.13 9.95 -0.95
C MET A 12 2.98 9.84 -2.22
N SER A 13 4.22 10.32 -2.18
CA SER A 13 5.16 10.10 -3.28
C SER A 13 5.42 8.58 -3.50
N ILE A 14 5.20 7.71 -2.49
CA ILE A 14 5.37 6.22 -2.49
C ILE A 14 4.56 5.57 -3.59
N LEU A 15 3.45 6.18 -3.97
CA LEU A 15 2.42 5.46 -4.67
C LEU A 15 2.31 5.83 -6.14
N VAL A 16 2.91 6.95 -6.54
CA VAL A 16 2.84 7.44 -7.92
C VAL A 16 4.16 7.28 -8.68
N ALA A 17 5.27 6.93 -8.01
CA ALA A 17 6.50 6.49 -8.67
C ALA A 17 6.36 5.08 -9.30
N GLY A 18 5.47 4.24 -8.75
CA GLY A 18 5.08 2.95 -9.36
C GLY A 18 4.03 3.05 -10.48
N CYS A 19 3.41 4.22 -10.69
CA CYS A 19 2.36 4.40 -11.70
C CYS A 19 2.88 4.90 -13.07
N SER A 20 4.20 5.00 -13.29
CA SER A 20 4.74 5.24 -14.64
C SER A 20 5.28 3.95 -15.27
N ILE A 21 4.44 2.92 -15.37
CA ILE A 21 4.71 1.77 -16.23
C ILE A 21 3.45 1.48 -17.05
N ASN A 22 2.98 2.48 -17.81
CA ASN A 22 2.05 2.21 -18.91
C ASN A 22 2.77 1.25 -19.89
N ASN A 23 2.18 0.06 -20.08
CA ASN A 23 2.42 -0.90 -21.18
C ASN A 23 3.70 -1.77 -21.16
N LYS A 24 4.52 -1.81 -20.09
CA LYS A 24 5.65 -2.78 -20.01
C LYS A 24 5.41 -4.00 -19.13
N GLU A 25 4.40 -3.98 -18.25
CA GLU A 25 4.16 -5.09 -17.31
C GLU A 25 3.68 -6.39 -17.99
N ASP A 26 2.89 -6.29 -19.06
CA ASP A 26 2.36 -7.47 -19.77
C ASP A 26 3.44 -8.31 -20.47
N ASN A 27 4.59 -7.71 -20.80
CA ASN A 27 5.74 -8.44 -21.36
C ASN A 27 6.81 -8.80 -20.31
N TYR A 28 6.69 -8.28 -19.10
CA TYR A 28 7.63 -8.51 -18.00
C TYR A 28 7.21 -9.71 -17.14
N VAL A 29 5.91 -9.99 -17.08
CA VAL A 29 5.31 -11.07 -16.32
C VAL A 29 5.03 -12.28 -17.23
N ALA A 30 5.23 -13.48 -16.72
CA ALA A 30 4.92 -14.72 -17.44
C ALA A 30 3.42 -14.85 -17.79
N ASP A 31 3.12 -15.75 -18.72
CA ASP A 31 1.74 -16.06 -19.10
C ASP A 31 0.93 -16.64 -17.93
N SER A 32 -0.40 -16.66 -18.05
CA SER A 32 -1.29 -17.12 -16.97
C SER A 32 -1.05 -18.56 -16.54
N VAL A 33 -0.70 -19.45 -17.47
CA VAL A 33 -0.42 -20.87 -17.20
C VAL A 33 0.85 -21.01 -16.39
N THR A 34 1.92 -20.32 -16.81
CA THR A 34 3.19 -20.28 -16.08
C THR A 34 3.02 -19.70 -14.68
N LYS A 35 2.26 -18.59 -14.54
CA LYS A 35 1.94 -18.00 -13.22
C LYS A 35 1.22 -18.99 -12.30
N GLN A 36 0.17 -19.65 -12.80
CA GLN A 36 -0.59 -20.62 -12.02
C GLN A 36 0.27 -21.82 -11.62
N LYS A 37 1.11 -22.31 -12.53
CA LYS A 37 2.03 -23.42 -12.27
C LYS A 37 3.06 -23.06 -11.20
N THR A 38 3.70 -21.89 -11.30
CA THR A 38 4.67 -21.41 -10.30
C THR A 38 3.98 -21.21 -8.95
N MET A 39 2.81 -20.59 -8.92
CA MET A 39 2.04 -20.40 -7.68
C MET A 39 1.71 -21.75 -7.01
N THR A 40 1.31 -22.74 -7.79
CA THR A 40 1.02 -24.10 -7.30
C THR A 40 2.28 -24.76 -6.73
N LYS A 41 3.42 -24.62 -7.41
CA LYS A 41 4.70 -25.14 -6.91
C LYS A 41 5.09 -24.51 -5.59
N VAL A 42 5.07 -23.18 -5.50
CA VAL A 42 5.43 -22.46 -4.26
C VAL A 42 4.52 -22.82 -3.10
N GLN A 43 3.22 -23.02 -3.37
CA GLN A 43 2.28 -23.49 -2.34
C GLN A 43 2.60 -24.91 -1.84
N ASN A 44 3.22 -25.76 -2.66
CA ASN A 44 3.61 -27.11 -2.27
C ASN A 44 5.02 -27.15 -1.65
N ASP A 45 5.92 -26.28 -2.11
CA ASP A 45 7.31 -26.17 -1.67
C ASP A 45 7.78 -24.72 -1.74
N ALA A 46 7.85 -24.07 -0.58
CA ALA A 46 8.33 -22.70 -0.44
C ALA A 46 9.77 -22.50 -0.93
N SER A 47 10.61 -23.55 -0.87
CA SER A 47 12.04 -23.47 -1.23
C SER A 47 12.28 -23.11 -2.70
N GLU A 48 11.27 -23.28 -3.56
CA GLU A 48 11.32 -22.88 -4.98
C GLU A 48 11.65 -21.39 -5.16
N ILE A 49 11.24 -20.54 -4.21
CA ILE A 49 11.44 -19.08 -4.29
C ILE A 49 12.30 -18.48 -3.19
N ILE A 50 12.73 -19.24 -2.18
CA ILE A 50 13.71 -18.76 -1.18
C ILE A 50 14.98 -18.27 -1.90
N ASP A 51 15.58 -17.18 -1.41
CA ASP A 51 16.74 -16.47 -1.98
C ASP A 51 16.56 -15.89 -3.40
N LYS A 52 15.35 -16.00 -3.98
CA LYS A 52 14.99 -15.29 -5.22
C LYS A 52 14.72 -13.83 -4.91
N ASP A 53 14.92 -12.99 -5.91
CA ASP A 53 14.65 -11.56 -5.79
C ASP A 53 13.21 -11.19 -6.15
N TYR A 54 12.83 -9.96 -5.83
CA TYR A 54 11.51 -9.41 -6.16
C TYR A 54 11.18 -9.56 -7.65
N ASP A 55 12.13 -9.23 -8.53
CA ASP A 55 11.96 -9.30 -9.98
C ASP A 55 11.61 -10.72 -10.45
N TYR A 56 12.31 -11.73 -9.92
CA TYR A 56 11.99 -13.13 -10.18
C TYR A 56 10.57 -13.48 -9.73
N VAL A 57 10.17 -13.05 -8.52
CA VAL A 57 8.84 -13.33 -7.99
C VAL A 57 7.76 -12.67 -8.86
N ILE A 58 7.89 -11.39 -9.20
CA ILE A 58 6.93 -10.68 -10.07
C ILE A 58 6.86 -11.33 -11.45
N LYS A 59 8.00 -11.66 -12.04
CA LYS A 59 8.07 -12.29 -13.35
C LYS A 59 7.36 -13.64 -13.39
N ASN A 60 7.55 -14.49 -12.38
CA ASN A 60 7.08 -15.87 -12.43
C ASN A 60 5.75 -16.13 -11.72
N MET A 61 5.36 -15.28 -10.76
CA MET A 61 4.13 -15.40 -9.97
C MET A 61 3.12 -14.29 -10.28
N GLY A 62 3.54 -13.25 -11.00
CA GLY A 62 2.74 -12.08 -11.31
C GLY A 62 2.77 -11.01 -10.23
N ILE A 63 2.02 -9.94 -10.46
CA ILE A 63 1.92 -8.82 -9.53
C ILE A 63 1.02 -9.23 -8.36
N PRO A 64 1.48 -9.09 -7.09
CA PRO A 64 0.69 -9.44 -5.92
C PRO A 64 -0.57 -8.58 -5.81
N ARG A 65 -1.57 -9.05 -5.04
CA ARG A 65 -2.77 -8.25 -4.74
C ARG A 65 -2.42 -7.01 -3.93
N SER A 66 -1.53 -7.17 -2.97
CA SER A 66 -1.05 -6.10 -2.11
C SER A 66 0.40 -6.33 -1.70
N ILE A 67 1.09 -5.22 -1.41
CA ILE A 67 2.44 -5.19 -0.85
C ILE A 67 2.38 -4.44 0.47
N PHE A 68 2.93 -5.03 1.53
CA PHE A 68 3.11 -4.39 2.82
C PHE A 68 4.57 -3.97 2.97
N TYR A 69 4.83 -2.68 3.19
CA TYR A 69 6.17 -2.17 3.50
C TYR A 69 6.27 -1.87 4.99
N TYR A 70 7.36 -2.32 5.62
CA TYR A 70 7.65 -2.05 7.02
C TYR A 70 8.80 -1.06 7.09
N ILE A 71 8.51 0.17 7.50
CA ILE A 71 9.47 1.29 7.41
C ILE A 71 9.76 1.82 8.81
N ASN A 72 11.04 1.87 9.20
CA ASN A 72 11.44 2.47 10.46
C ASN A 72 11.10 3.96 10.48
N LEU A 73 10.61 4.46 11.61
CA LEU A 73 10.36 5.89 11.77
C LEU A 73 11.64 6.71 11.62
N SER A 74 12.79 6.18 12.05
CA SER A 74 14.08 6.84 11.89
C SER A 74 14.49 7.05 10.44
N ASP A 75 14.01 6.19 9.53
CA ASP A 75 14.30 6.28 8.10
C ASP A 75 13.38 7.32 7.47
N VAL A 76 12.10 7.37 7.88
CA VAL A 76 11.15 8.42 7.48
C VAL A 76 11.67 9.84 7.77
N GLU A 77 12.35 10.04 8.90
CA GLU A 77 12.90 11.34 9.26
C GLU A 77 14.15 11.73 8.45
N LYS A 78 14.89 10.75 7.93
CA LYS A 78 16.16 10.97 7.22
C LYS A 78 16.00 11.04 5.71
N SER A 79 15.00 10.36 5.16
CA SER A 79 14.81 10.30 3.72
C SER A 79 14.19 11.59 3.17
N LYS A 80 14.72 12.02 2.04
CA LYS A 80 14.28 13.22 1.30
C LYS A 80 13.28 12.87 0.23
N THR A 81 13.41 11.66 -0.30
CA THR A 81 12.47 11.11 -1.27
C THR A 81 11.86 9.83 -0.75
N VAL A 82 10.93 9.32 -1.52
CA VAL A 82 10.16 8.13 -1.21
C VAL A 82 10.90 6.88 -1.66
N GLU A 83 11.62 6.98 -2.77
CA GLU A 83 12.40 5.90 -3.34
C GLU A 83 13.51 5.50 -2.37
N GLU A 84 14.00 6.46 -1.59
CA GLU A 84 14.90 6.25 -0.45
C GLU A 84 14.23 5.55 0.75
N LEU A 85 12.90 5.52 0.84
CA LEU A 85 12.13 4.90 1.94
C LEU A 85 11.61 3.50 1.63
N ILE A 86 11.37 3.21 0.36
CA ILE A 86 10.84 1.92 -0.12
C ILE A 86 11.82 1.34 -1.14
N ASP A 87 13.04 1.13 -0.70
CA ASP A 87 14.13 0.62 -1.51
C ASP A 87 14.20 -0.92 -1.45
N GLU A 88 15.29 -1.46 -1.98
CA GLU A 88 15.61 -2.88 -1.96
C GLU A 88 15.80 -3.42 -0.52
N LYS A 89 16.28 -2.59 0.41
CA LYS A 89 16.56 -2.98 1.81
C LYS A 89 15.32 -2.98 2.68
N THR A 90 14.28 -2.29 2.25
CA THR A 90 13.02 -2.22 2.98
C THR A 90 12.37 -3.59 3.07
N PHE A 91 12.16 -4.07 4.30
CA PHE A 91 11.41 -5.30 4.53
C PHE A 91 9.99 -5.16 3.97
N LYS A 92 9.59 -6.12 3.13
CA LYS A 92 8.30 -6.08 2.42
C LYS A 92 7.65 -7.46 2.36
N VAL A 93 6.32 -7.48 2.42
CA VAL A 93 5.53 -8.71 2.33
C VAL A 93 4.58 -8.61 1.14
N LEU A 94 4.68 -9.55 0.20
CA LEU A 94 3.81 -9.68 -0.96
C LEU A 94 2.64 -10.61 -0.63
N THR A 95 1.42 -10.25 -1.02
CA THR A 95 0.22 -11.06 -0.77
C THR A 95 -0.39 -11.56 -2.08
N TYR A 96 -0.51 -12.88 -2.21
CA TYR A 96 -1.15 -13.55 -3.34
C TYR A 96 -2.35 -14.37 -2.85
N PRO A 97 -3.59 -13.96 -3.14
CA PRO A 97 -4.76 -14.75 -2.80
C PRO A 97 -4.71 -16.12 -3.48
N LYS A 98 -5.16 -17.13 -2.75
CA LYS A 98 -5.37 -18.45 -3.31
C LYS A 98 -6.73 -18.49 -3.97
N ASN A 99 -6.77 -18.60 -5.30
CA ASN A 99 -8.01 -18.87 -6.03
C ASN A 99 -8.41 -20.33 -5.75
N THR A 100 -9.54 -20.52 -5.08
CA THR A 100 -10.19 -21.83 -4.99
C THR A 100 -11.32 -21.87 -6.02
N GLU A 101 -11.31 -22.87 -6.90
CA GLU A 101 -12.28 -23.02 -8.00
C GLU A 101 -13.76 -23.10 -7.56
N ASP A 102 -14.03 -23.29 -6.26
CA ASP A 102 -15.37 -23.63 -5.75
C ASP A 102 -16.07 -22.57 -4.85
N SER A 103 -15.51 -21.37 -4.69
CA SER A 103 -16.28 -20.28 -4.06
C SER A 103 -15.68 -18.92 -4.37
N ASN A 104 -16.53 -17.93 -4.65
CA ASN A 104 -16.22 -16.50 -4.81
C ASN A 104 -15.64 -15.83 -3.54
N ILE A 105 -15.00 -16.59 -2.65
CA ILE A 105 -14.47 -16.14 -1.36
C ILE A 105 -13.03 -16.63 -1.25
N GLU A 106 -12.08 -15.70 -1.37
CA GLU A 106 -10.65 -15.92 -1.13
C GLU A 106 -10.44 -16.21 0.37
N LYS A 107 -10.29 -17.50 0.75
CA LYS A 107 -10.18 -17.88 2.18
C LYS A 107 -8.76 -17.83 2.73
N SER A 108 -7.75 -17.87 1.87
CA SER A 108 -6.34 -17.92 2.25
C SER A 108 -5.47 -17.19 1.23
N ALA A 109 -4.32 -16.71 1.65
CA ALA A 109 -3.30 -16.15 0.78
C ALA A 109 -1.92 -16.71 1.09
N LEU A 110 -1.07 -16.66 0.07
CA LEU A 110 0.36 -16.81 0.20
C LEU A 110 0.96 -15.45 0.55
N TYR A 111 1.74 -15.40 1.62
CA TYR A 111 2.50 -14.25 2.08
C TYR A 111 3.97 -14.53 1.83
N ILE A 112 4.64 -13.69 1.05
CA ILE A 112 6.06 -13.83 0.72
C ILE A 112 6.81 -12.67 1.34
N SER A 113 7.68 -12.95 2.30
CA SER A 113 8.49 -11.96 3.00
C SER A 113 9.82 -11.77 2.29
N LEU A 114 10.19 -10.52 2.02
CA LEU A 114 11.47 -10.16 1.45
C LEU A 114 12.23 -9.20 2.37
N GLU A 115 13.52 -9.47 2.55
CA GLU A 115 14.52 -8.62 3.19
C GLU A 115 15.71 -8.47 2.26
N ASP A 116 16.28 -7.26 2.14
CA ASP A 116 17.36 -6.97 1.18
C ASP A 116 17.08 -7.49 -0.24
N ASN A 117 15.83 -7.29 -0.68
CA ASN A 117 15.32 -7.71 -1.98
C ASN A 117 15.36 -9.22 -2.22
N LYS A 118 15.49 -10.05 -1.17
CA LYS A 118 15.52 -11.51 -1.24
C LYS A 118 14.40 -12.13 -0.44
N VAL A 119 13.77 -13.16 -1.00
CA VAL A 119 12.75 -13.93 -0.29
C VAL A 119 13.40 -14.70 0.87
N ILE A 120 12.99 -14.39 2.09
CA ILE A 120 13.47 -15.05 3.30
C ILE A 120 12.46 -16.02 3.89
N ASP A 121 11.18 -15.85 3.56
CA ASP A 121 10.10 -16.66 4.14
C ASP A 121 8.84 -16.64 3.27
N VAL A 122 8.07 -17.73 3.34
CA VAL A 122 6.84 -17.93 2.59
C VAL A 122 5.83 -18.67 3.47
N GLU A 123 4.72 -18.02 3.76
CA GLU A 123 3.66 -18.57 4.60
C GLU A 123 2.33 -18.63 3.86
N THR A 124 1.54 -19.68 4.13
CA THR A 124 0.13 -19.72 3.73
C THR A 124 -0.74 -19.61 4.97
N ARG A 125 -1.60 -18.59 5.02
CA ARG A 125 -2.55 -18.38 6.11
C ARG A 125 -3.87 -17.84 5.59
N GLY A 126 -4.85 -17.69 6.48
CA GLY A 126 -6.14 -17.08 6.15
C GLY A 126 -5.98 -15.70 5.50
N LEU A 127 -6.87 -15.32 4.58
CA LEU A 127 -6.82 -13.99 3.99
C LEU A 127 -7.19 -12.98 5.08
N LEU A 128 -6.21 -12.22 5.54
CA LEU A 128 -6.40 -11.25 6.62
C LEU A 128 -6.96 -9.94 6.05
N GLU A 129 -8.04 -9.42 6.64
CA GLU A 129 -8.39 -8.00 6.55
C GLU A 129 -7.50 -7.21 7.53
N GLY A 130 -6.23 -7.02 7.18
CA GLY A 130 -5.27 -6.27 7.99
C GLY A 130 -3.91 -6.95 8.11
N SER A 131 -2.92 -6.22 8.62
CA SER A 131 -1.56 -6.73 8.80
C SER A 131 -1.46 -7.52 10.11
N GLU A 132 -0.87 -8.73 10.11
CA GLU A 132 -0.49 -9.50 11.32
C GLU A 132 1.02 -9.46 11.62
N GLU A 133 1.36 -9.80 12.87
CA GLU A 133 2.66 -9.65 13.55
C GLU A 133 3.88 -10.14 12.76
N VAL A 134 4.74 -9.20 12.38
CA VAL A 134 6.15 -9.47 12.07
C VAL A 134 6.93 -8.83 13.21
N SER A 135 7.76 -9.63 13.88
CA SER A 135 8.65 -9.19 14.96
C SER A 135 9.80 -8.38 14.36
N THR A 136 9.67 -7.05 14.35
CA THR A 136 10.75 -6.14 13.97
C THR A 136 11.02 -5.15 15.12
N ASP A 137 12.30 -4.83 15.34
CA ASP A 137 12.81 -4.02 16.47
C ASP A 137 12.45 -2.53 16.38
N ASP A 138 11.75 -2.01 17.38
CA ASP A 138 11.51 -0.59 17.70
C ASP A 138 11.20 0.42 16.55
N SER A 139 9.90 0.76 16.47
CA SER A 139 9.29 1.91 15.78
C SER A 139 9.19 1.82 14.25
N TYR A 140 8.23 1.02 13.77
CA TYR A 140 7.83 0.97 12.37
C TYR A 140 6.44 1.57 12.12
N ILE A 141 6.24 2.03 10.89
CA ILE A 141 4.94 2.16 10.24
C ILE A 141 4.79 1.06 9.18
N ILE A 142 3.55 0.63 8.96
CA ILE A 142 3.24 -0.37 7.94
C ILE A 142 2.42 0.31 6.85
N ILE A 143 2.83 0.16 5.60
CA ILE A 143 2.11 0.69 4.44
C ILE A 143 1.60 -0.48 3.62
N GLU A 144 0.28 -0.64 3.54
CA GLU A 144 -0.35 -1.52 2.56
C GLU A 144 -0.56 -0.73 1.28
N LYS A 145 0.04 -1.17 0.18
CA LYS A 145 -0.26 -0.72 -1.19
C LYS A 145 -1.06 -1.81 -1.90
N ARG A 146 -2.22 -1.47 -2.45
CA ARG A 146 -3.00 -2.37 -3.31
C ARG A 146 -2.55 -2.27 -4.76
N ARG A 147 -2.75 -3.36 -5.49
CA ARG A 147 -2.50 -3.44 -6.93
C ARG A 147 -3.54 -2.72 -7.77
N GLU A 148 -4.78 -2.64 -7.28
CA GLU A 148 -5.90 -2.11 -8.06
C GLU A 148 -5.55 -0.73 -8.63
N GLU A 149 -5.92 -0.50 -9.90
CA GLU A 149 -5.73 0.79 -10.52
C GLU A 149 -6.52 1.86 -9.76
N ALA A 150 -5.97 3.07 -9.69
CA ALA A 150 -6.66 4.24 -9.19
C ALA A 150 -7.96 4.46 -9.98
N LYS A 151 -9.10 4.39 -9.31
CA LYS A 151 -10.43 4.58 -9.93
C LYS A 151 -11.03 5.95 -9.62
N LEU A 152 -10.66 6.56 -8.50
CA LEU A 152 -11.24 7.83 -8.06
C LEU A 152 -10.75 8.98 -8.96
N LEU A 153 -11.67 9.70 -9.60
CA LEU A 153 -11.30 10.82 -10.46
C LEU A 153 -11.11 12.09 -9.62
N SER A 154 -10.10 12.90 -9.98
CA SER A 154 -9.83 14.18 -9.30
C SER A 154 -11.07 15.10 -9.24
N LYS A 155 -11.87 15.11 -10.32
CA LYS A 155 -13.09 15.93 -10.43
C LYS A 155 -14.21 15.49 -9.49
N ASP A 156 -14.26 14.22 -9.08
CA ASP A 156 -15.34 13.68 -8.25
C ASP A 156 -15.27 14.21 -6.82
N ILE A 157 -14.09 14.67 -6.40
CA ILE A 157 -13.86 15.26 -5.08
C ILE A 157 -13.60 16.77 -5.15
N GLU A 158 -13.57 17.35 -6.36
CA GLU A 158 -13.34 18.77 -6.56
C GLU A 158 -14.52 19.57 -6.00
N GLY A 159 -14.24 20.58 -5.19
CA GLY A 159 -15.27 21.41 -4.57
C GLY A 159 -15.91 20.84 -3.29
N LEU A 160 -15.52 19.65 -2.83
CA LEU A 160 -15.94 19.15 -1.52
C LEU A 160 -15.32 20.01 -0.40
N ASP A 161 -16.17 20.50 0.51
CA ASP A 161 -15.71 21.16 1.73
C ASP A 161 -15.34 20.10 2.79
N PHE A 162 -14.06 19.71 2.79
CA PHE A 162 -13.56 18.68 3.70
C PHE A 162 -13.77 18.98 5.18
N LYS A 163 -13.90 20.25 5.58
CA LYS A 163 -14.11 20.61 6.99
C LYS A 163 -15.42 20.07 7.54
N LYS A 164 -16.44 19.90 6.69
CA LYS A 164 -17.76 19.36 7.08
C LYS A 164 -17.71 17.89 7.50
N TYR A 165 -16.64 17.19 7.12
CA TYR A 165 -16.49 15.76 7.41
C TYR A 165 -15.54 15.50 8.59
N MET A 166 -15.02 16.54 9.24
CA MET A 166 -14.19 16.38 10.44
C MET A 166 -15.04 15.80 11.57
N GLY A 167 -14.56 14.72 12.20
CA GLY A 167 -15.26 13.97 13.24
C GLY A 167 -16.33 13.01 12.73
N VAL A 168 -16.67 13.04 11.43
CA VAL A 168 -17.64 12.13 10.81
C VAL A 168 -17.06 10.71 10.73
N ASN A 169 -17.93 9.70 10.78
CA ASN A 169 -17.51 8.32 10.59
C ASN A 169 -16.95 8.12 9.18
N ILE A 170 -15.79 7.47 9.09
CA ILE A 170 -15.10 7.24 7.82
C ILE A 170 -15.98 6.54 6.79
N LYS A 171 -16.81 5.58 7.22
CA LYS A 171 -17.70 4.84 6.31
C LYS A 171 -18.73 5.74 5.62
N ASP A 172 -19.20 6.77 6.31
CA ASP A 172 -20.16 7.71 5.76
C ASP A 172 -19.50 8.57 4.68
N PHE A 173 -18.24 8.97 4.89
CA PHE A 173 -17.46 9.68 3.87
C PHE A 173 -17.09 8.77 2.69
N GLU A 174 -16.65 7.53 2.94
CA GLU A 174 -16.32 6.55 1.90
C GLU A 174 -17.53 6.27 0.99
N SER A 175 -18.76 6.31 1.52
CA SER A 175 -19.96 6.16 0.70
C SER A 175 -20.12 7.23 -0.38
N LEU A 176 -19.56 8.43 -0.16
CA LEU A 176 -19.53 9.51 -1.16
C LEU A 176 -18.53 9.21 -2.29
N LEU A 177 -17.52 8.38 -2.01
CA LEU A 177 -16.53 7.96 -2.99
C LEU A 177 -17.06 6.82 -3.87
N GLY A 178 -18.26 6.30 -3.61
CA GLY A 178 -18.87 5.21 -4.39
C GLY A 178 -18.09 3.88 -4.27
N ASP A 179 -18.00 3.14 -5.37
CA ASP A 179 -17.30 1.83 -5.41
C ASP A 179 -15.77 1.96 -5.46
N ASN A 180 -15.23 3.16 -5.27
CA ASN A 180 -13.79 3.40 -5.24
C ASN A 180 -13.17 2.79 -3.99
N SER A 181 -12.37 1.75 -4.17
CA SER A 181 -11.53 1.19 -3.12
C SER A 181 -10.34 2.10 -2.82
N TYR A 182 -9.82 2.02 -1.60
CA TYR A 182 -8.55 2.64 -1.27
C TYR A 182 -7.40 2.06 -2.09
N ASP A 183 -6.41 2.89 -2.40
CA ASP A 183 -5.16 2.48 -3.05
C ASP A 183 -4.09 2.11 -2.01
N PHE A 184 -4.16 2.73 -0.83
CA PHE A 184 -3.24 2.44 0.26
C PHE A 184 -3.82 2.69 1.65
N LYS A 185 -3.22 2.02 2.63
CA LYS A 185 -3.46 2.22 4.05
C LYS A 185 -2.16 2.31 4.83
N ILE A 186 -2.19 3.06 5.92
CA ILE A 186 -1.07 3.15 6.84
C ILE A 186 -1.52 2.76 8.24
N PHE A 187 -0.75 1.85 8.82
CA PHE A 187 -0.94 1.34 10.16
C PHE A 187 0.23 1.78 11.03
N ASP A 188 -0.06 2.10 12.29
CA ASP A 188 1.00 2.22 13.28
C ASP A 188 1.52 0.83 13.71
N LYS A 189 2.54 0.82 14.58
CA LYS A 189 3.09 -0.40 15.16
C LYS A 189 2.06 -1.27 15.90
N SER A 190 1.01 -0.66 16.45
CA SER A 190 -0.09 -1.39 17.10
C SER A 190 -1.12 -1.89 16.09
N ARG A 191 -0.80 -1.82 14.80
CA ARG A 191 -1.62 -2.26 13.67
C ARG A 191 -2.94 -1.50 13.58
N LYS A 192 -3.00 -0.34 14.25
CA LYS A 192 -4.15 0.53 14.15
C LYS A 192 -4.03 1.27 12.83
N GLU A 193 -4.99 1.01 11.96
CA GLU A 193 -5.19 1.77 10.74
C GLU A 193 -5.47 3.23 11.12
N ASN A 194 -4.56 4.11 10.72
CA ASN A 194 -4.62 5.54 11.05
C ASN A 194 -4.83 6.41 9.82
N VAL A 195 -4.48 5.91 8.63
CA VAL A 195 -4.65 6.62 7.37
C VAL A 195 -5.15 5.69 6.27
N ILE A 196 -6.03 6.24 5.45
CA ILE A 196 -6.52 5.67 4.19
C ILE A 196 -6.21 6.68 3.10
N GLY A 197 -5.80 6.22 1.92
CA GLY A 197 -5.62 7.11 0.80
C GLY A 197 -6.04 6.53 -0.55
N TYR A 198 -6.41 7.47 -1.41
CA TYR A 198 -6.94 7.23 -2.75
C TYR A 198 -6.11 8.04 -3.73
N LEU A 199 -5.52 7.37 -4.71
CA LEU A 199 -4.87 8.00 -5.84
C LEU A 199 -5.94 8.65 -6.73
N LEU A 200 -5.68 9.89 -7.13
CA LEU A 200 -6.61 10.69 -7.91
C LEU A 200 -6.18 10.69 -9.37
N LYS A 201 -7.03 10.09 -10.19
CA LYS A 201 -6.85 9.97 -11.63
C LYS A 201 -7.46 11.20 -12.31
N GLU A 202 -6.66 11.87 -13.12
CA GLU A 202 -7.15 12.93 -14.00
C GLU A 202 -7.89 12.30 -15.20
N ASP A 203 -8.71 13.08 -15.92
CA ASP A 203 -9.40 12.59 -17.13
C ASP A 203 -8.43 12.07 -18.21
N SER A 204 -7.18 12.54 -18.21
CA SER A 204 -6.11 12.04 -19.08
C SER A 204 -5.60 10.64 -18.70
N GLY A 205 -6.04 10.09 -17.57
CA GLY A 205 -5.53 8.87 -16.96
C GLY A 205 -4.27 9.06 -16.11
N GLU A 206 -3.70 10.27 -16.06
CA GLU A 206 -2.52 10.55 -15.25
C GLU A 206 -2.88 10.66 -13.76
N ILE A 207 -2.04 10.13 -12.89
CA ILE A 207 -2.18 10.28 -11.44
C ILE A 207 -1.21 11.35 -10.97
N LYS A 208 -1.73 12.45 -10.43
CA LYS A 208 -0.93 13.58 -9.92
C LYS A 208 -1.12 13.87 -8.46
N LYS A 209 -2.23 13.42 -7.90
CA LYS A 209 -2.66 13.78 -6.55
C LYS A 209 -3.16 12.52 -5.83
N ALA A 210 -3.30 12.65 -4.52
CA ALA A 210 -4.05 11.68 -3.74
C ALA A 210 -4.88 12.39 -2.69
N LEU A 211 -6.05 11.84 -2.43
CA LEU A 211 -6.85 12.13 -1.26
C LEU A 211 -6.33 11.29 -0.10
N VAL A 212 -5.97 11.94 1.00
CA VAL A 212 -5.47 11.29 2.21
C VAL A 212 -6.34 11.63 3.38
N ILE A 213 -6.81 10.60 4.06
CA ILE A 213 -7.74 10.69 5.18
C ILE A 213 -7.07 10.08 6.39
N SER A 214 -6.80 10.91 7.40
CA SER A 214 -6.38 10.44 8.71
C SER A 214 -7.58 10.30 9.64
N LYS A 215 -7.54 9.32 10.53
CA LYS A 215 -8.64 9.00 11.43
C LYS A 215 -8.18 8.71 12.84
N GLU A 216 -9.12 8.86 13.76
CA GLU A 216 -8.99 8.46 15.15
C GLU A 216 -10.13 7.50 15.48
N GLY A 217 -9.80 6.20 15.54
CA GLY A 217 -10.80 5.15 15.60
C GLY A 217 -11.58 5.06 14.28
N LYS A 218 -12.90 5.30 14.34
CA LYS A 218 -13.78 5.31 13.17
C LYS A 218 -14.01 6.71 12.61
N ASN A 219 -13.53 7.75 13.28
CA ASN A 219 -13.89 9.12 12.95
C ASN A 219 -12.74 9.81 12.22
N ILE A 220 -13.09 10.62 11.22
CA ILE A 220 -12.16 11.40 10.44
C ILE A 220 -11.53 12.48 11.31
N LYS A 221 -10.21 12.55 11.29
CA LYS A 221 -9.44 13.57 12.00
C LYS A 221 -9.02 14.70 11.08
N ASN A 222 -8.63 14.37 9.85
CA ASN A 222 -8.18 15.32 8.85
C ASN A 222 -8.26 14.67 7.46
N ILE A 223 -8.64 15.45 6.44
CA ILE A 223 -8.68 15.06 5.04
C ILE A 223 -7.89 16.11 4.25
N LYS A 224 -6.97 15.66 3.40
CA LYS A 224 -6.20 16.56 2.52
C LYS A 224 -6.01 15.95 1.14
N ILE A 225 -5.99 16.80 0.13
CA ILE A 225 -5.42 16.47 -1.17
C ILE A 225 -3.97 16.89 -1.15
N ILE A 226 -3.08 16.00 -1.59
CA ILE A 226 -1.66 16.28 -1.70
C ILE A 226 -1.19 15.99 -3.12
N ASP A 227 -0.14 16.68 -3.56
CA ASP A 227 0.43 16.51 -4.90
C ASP A 227 1.57 15.49 -4.88
N LYS A 228 1.72 14.75 -5.97
CA LYS A 228 2.79 13.76 -6.21
C LYS A 228 4.19 14.33 -5.97
N LYS A 229 4.38 15.62 -6.28
CA LYS A 229 5.66 16.32 -6.22
C LYS A 229 5.92 17.01 -4.87
N SER A 230 4.98 16.94 -3.93
CA SER A 230 5.15 17.55 -2.62
C SER A 230 6.28 16.85 -1.86
N SER A 231 7.29 17.62 -1.45
CA SER A 231 8.41 17.09 -0.67
C SER A 231 7.97 16.76 0.74
N VAL A 232 8.54 15.68 1.28
CA VAL A 232 8.36 15.16 2.65
C VAL A 232 8.24 16.29 3.70
N ASN A 233 9.16 17.26 3.61
CA ASN A 233 9.26 18.40 4.55
C ASN A 233 8.19 19.49 4.39
N SER A 234 7.70 19.76 3.17
CA SER A 234 6.66 20.77 2.92
C SER A 234 5.31 20.37 3.53
N ILE A 235 5.08 19.06 3.57
CA ILE A 235 3.88 18.44 4.11
C ILE A 235 3.95 18.41 5.65
N LEU A 236 5.11 18.04 6.21
CA LEU A 236 5.40 18.05 7.65
C LEU A 236 5.11 19.42 8.30
N GLY A 237 5.56 20.51 7.67
CA GLY A 237 5.39 21.88 8.20
C GLY A 237 3.94 22.38 8.25
N SER A 238 3.05 21.83 7.41
CA SER A 238 1.65 22.27 7.29
C SER A 238 0.69 21.66 8.33
N ILE A 239 1.17 20.72 9.16
CA ILE A 239 0.34 20.00 10.15
C ILE A 239 0.92 20.06 11.55
N ILE A 240 2.22 20.34 11.70
CA ILE A 240 2.83 20.59 13.02
C ILE A 240 2.34 21.92 13.63
N ARG A 241 1.69 22.78 12.84
CA ARG A 241 1.19 24.10 13.28
C ARG A 241 -0.31 24.16 13.63
N ASP A 242 -1.03 23.05 13.59
CA ASP A 242 -2.40 22.93 14.12
C ASP A 242 -2.49 21.97 15.31
#